data_AF-A0ABD3ET27-F1
#
_entry.id   AF-A0ABD3ET27-F1
#
_cell.length_a   1.000
_cell.length_b   1.000
_cell.length_c   1.000
_cell.angle_alpha   90.00
_cell.angle_beta   90.00
_cell.angle_gamma   90.00
#
_symmetry.space_group_name_H-M   'P 1'
#
loop_
_entity.id
_entity.type
_entity.pdbx_description
1 polymer ?
#
loop_
_entity_poly.entity_id
_entity_poly.type
_entity_poly.pdbx_seq_one_letter_code
_entity_poly.pdbx_strand_id
1 'polypeptide(L)'
;MEMKISETPVDFFYRLNSAAGKADVDFKKCSKRLEKYVLRFITKLKDARLKTSLQGQRFKSISDLEYAVEKYEDVWRTGDQDMTVTRPRDFIADKIPRGQAYEQELCCQGPGL
;
A
#
# COMPACT_ATOMS: atom_id res chain seq x y z
N MET A 1 13.06 -1.04 -12.64
CA MET A 1 13.49 -0.52 -11.32
C MET A 1 13.34 -1.63 -10.31
N GLU A 2 14.35 -1.85 -9.49
CA GLU A 2 14.37 -2.93 -8.48
C GLU A 2 14.79 -2.35 -7.13
N MET A 3 14.43 -3.05 -6.06
CA MET A 3 14.82 -2.68 -4.71
C MET A 3 16.32 -2.95 -4.47
N LYS A 4 17.05 -1.96 -3.96
CA LYS A 4 18.44 -2.01 -3.51
C LYS A 4 18.50 -2.71 -2.14
N ILE A 5 19.64 -3.28 -1.82
CA ILE A 5 19.83 -3.99 -0.53
C ILE A 5 19.88 -2.98 0.63
N SER A 6 20.41 -1.78 0.38
CA SER A 6 20.61 -0.74 1.39
C SER A 6 19.43 0.22 1.55
N GLU A 7 18.36 0.08 0.76
CA GLU A 7 17.19 0.98 0.86
C GLU A 7 16.07 0.32 1.65
N THR A 8 15.33 1.12 2.41
CA THR A 8 14.13 0.63 3.10
C THR A 8 12.99 0.39 2.09
N PRO A 9 12.03 -0.49 2.39
CA PRO A 9 10.80 -0.60 1.61
C PRO A 9 10.07 0.73 1.38
N VAL A 10 10.07 1.62 2.37
CA VAL A 10 9.47 2.96 2.27
C VAL A 10 10.24 3.84 1.28
N ASP A 11 11.58 3.87 1.35
CA ASP A 11 12.40 4.61 0.37
C ASP A 11 12.20 4.08 -1.06
N PHE A 12 12.15 2.76 -1.20
CA PHE A 12 11.87 2.11 -2.48
C PHE A 12 10.51 2.53 -3.04
N PHE A 13 9.48 2.56 -2.19
CA PHE A 13 8.13 3.00 -2.56
C PHE A 13 8.12 4.44 -3.09
N TYR A 14 8.74 5.39 -2.39
CA TYR A 14 8.80 6.78 -2.85
C TYR A 14 9.58 6.93 -4.15
N ARG A 15 10.70 6.20 -4.30
CA ARG A 15 11.49 6.19 -5.54
C ARG A 15 10.68 5.64 -6.71
N LEU A 16 9.96 4.54 -6.52
CA LEU A 16 9.13 3.92 -7.55
C LEU A 16 7.94 4.82 -7.94
N ASN A 17 7.31 5.47 -6.96
CA ASN A 17 6.21 6.40 -7.19
C ASN A 17 6.68 7.64 -7.99
N SER A 18 7.86 8.18 -7.66
CA SER A 18 8.49 9.25 -8.44
C SER A 18 8.73 8.82 -9.90
N ALA A 19 9.25 7.62 -10.12
CA ALA A 19 9.46 7.08 -11.46
C ALA A 19 8.14 6.86 -12.23
N ALA A 20 7.08 6.45 -11.53
CA ALA A 20 5.75 6.30 -12.10
C ALA A 20 5.15 7.65 -12.52
N GLY A 21 5.31 8.70 -11.71
CA GLY A 21 4.92 10.06 -12.07
C GLY A 21 5.67 10.59 -13.29
N LYS A 22 6.98 10.33 -13.39
CA LYS A 22 7.78 10.69 -14.58
C LYS A 22 7.37 9.93 -15.85
N ALA A 23 6.84 8.72 -15.69
CA ALA A 23 6.35 7.88 -16.78
C ALA A 23 4.85 8.09 -17.08
N ASP A 24 4.22 9.11 -16.49
CA ASP A 24 2.79 9.41 -16.62
C ASP A 24 1.87 8.21 -16.31
N VAL A 25 2.26 7.39 -15.33
CA VAL A 25 1.46 6.24 -14.90
C VAL A 25 0.32 6.74 -14.02
N ASP A 26 -0.85 6.92 -14.63
CA ASP A 26 -2.04 7.29 -13.88
C ASP A 26 -2.71 6.07 -13.24
N PHE A 27 -2.33 5.78 -12.00
CA PHE A 27 -2.93 4.76 -11.14
C PHE A 27 -4.20 5.25 -10.41
N LYS A 28 -4.52 6.56 -10.46
CA LYS A 28 -5.73 7.12 -9.82
C LYS A 28 -6.97 7.01 -10.72
N LYS A 29 -6.77 6.99 -12.04
CA LYS A 29 -7.86 6.88 -13.03
C LYS A 29 -8.57 5.52 -13.08
N CYS A 30 -7.92 4.42 -12.69
CA CYS A 30 -8.51 3.09 -12.83
C CYS A 30 -7.94 2.05 -11.86
N SER A 31 -8.83 1.30 -11.21
CA SER A 31 -8.46 0.20 -10.30
C SER A 31 -7.53 -0.83 -10.96
N LYS A 32 -7.73 -1.16 -12.24
CA LYS A 32 -6.85 -2.12 -12.95
C LYS A 32 -5.42 -1.59 -13.11
N ARG A 33 -5.25 -0.28 -13.25
CA ARG A 33 -3.91 0.34 -13.33
C ARG A 33 -3.24 0.35 -11.96
N LEU A 34 -4.00 0.65 -10.91
CA LEU A 34 -3.55 0.52 -9.53
C LEU A 34 -3.11 -0.91 -9.23
N GLU A 35 -3.93 -1.92 -9.52
CA GLU A 35 -3.59 -3.32 -9.29
C GLU A 35 -2.30 -3.74 -10.01
N LYS A 36 -2.14 -3.36 -11.28
CA LYS A 36 -0.89 -3.61 -12.02
C LYS A 36 0.31 -2.91 -11.38
N TYR A 37 0.13 -1.68 -10.90
CA TYR A 37 1.18 -0.94 -10.22
C TYR A 37 1.58 -1.62 -8.90
N VAL A 38 0.61 -2.03 -8.08
CA VAL A 38 0.87 -2.75 -6.83
C VAL A 38 1.57 -4.08 -7.09
N LEU A 39 1.11 -4.87 -8.06
CA LEU A 39 1.78 -6.12 -8.44
C LEU A 39 3.23 -5.88 -8.89
N ARG A 40 3.47 -4.80 -9.63
CA ARG A 40 4.83 -4.40 -10.02
C ARG A 40 5.69 -3.98 -8.82
N PHE A 41 5.11 -3.29 -7.84
CA PHE A 41 5.80 -2.97 -6.60
C PHE A 41 6.19 -4.25 -5.85
N ILE A 42 5.24 -5.15 -5.60
CA ILE A 42 5.44 -6.42 -4.87
C ILE A 42 6.51 -7.28 -5.56
N THR A 43 6.42 -7.46 -6.88
CA THR A 43 7.40 -8.28 -7.63
C THR A 43 8.83 -7.72 -7.57
N LYS A 44 8.98 -6.40 -7.41
CA LYS A 44 10.27 -5.72 -7.36
C LYS A 44 10.84 -5.52 -5.95
N LEU A 45 10.09 -5.87 -4.91
CA LEU A 45 10.60 -5.94 -3.54
C LEU A 45 11.67 -7.02 -3.41
N LYS A 46 12.58 -6.84 -2.46
CA LYS A 46 13.50 -7.90 -2.03
C LYS A 46 13.03 -8.60 -0.75
N ASP A 47 12.34 -7.88 0.12
CA ASP A 47 11.79 -8.44 1.36
C ASP A 47 10.67 -9.45 1.06
N ALA A 48 10.94 -10.73 1.33
CA ALA A 48 10.01 -11.83 1.13
C ALA A 48 8.81 -11.78 2.10
N ARG A 49 9.00 -11.28 3.32
CA ARG A 49 7.96 -11.23 4.34
C ARG A 49 6.99 -10.08 4.03
N LEU A 50 7.51 -8.91 3.64
CA LEU A 50 6.69 -7.81 3.13
C LEU A 50 5.92 -8.23 1.88
N LYS A 51 6.57 -8.94 0.95
CA LYS A 51 5.87 -9.52 -0.22
C LYS A 51 4.66 -10.35 0.19
N THR A 52 4.84 -11.31 1.10
CA THR A 52 3.74 -12.16 1.57
C THR A 52 2.64 -11.34 2.24
N SER A 53 3.00 -10.34 3.04
CA SER A 53 2.02 -9.45 3.69
C SER A 53 1.16 -8.69 2.67
N LEU A 54 1.73 -8.29 1.53
CA LEU A 54 1.03 -7.50 0.52
C LEU A 54 0.28 -8.35 -0.52
N GLN A 55 0.71 -9.60 -0.80
CA GLN A 55 0.12 -10.45 -1.84
C GLN A 55 -1.34 -10.85 -1.59
N GLY A 56 -1.80 -10.82 -0.34
CA GLY A 56 -3.18 -11.13 0.05
C GLY A 56 -4.11 -9.93 0.21
N GLN A 57 -3.60 -8.71 0.01
CA GLN A 57 -4.34 -7.47 0.28
C GLN A 57 -4.88 -6.83 -0.99
N ARG A 58 -6.08 -6.23 -0.88
CA ARG A 58 -6.65 -5.38 -1.93
C ARG A 58 -6.47 -3.92 -1.54
N PHE A 59 -5.78 -3.16 -2.38
CA PHE A 59 -5.55 -1.74 -2.19
C PHE A 59 -6.55 -0.96 -3.03
N LYS A 60 -7.30 -0.04 -2.39
CA LYS A 60 -8.25 0.84 -3.08
C LYS A 60 -7.55 2.11 -3.57
N SER A 61 -6.45 2.47 -2.93
CA SER A 61 -5.65 3.65 -3.25
C SER A 61 -4.15 3.40 -3.09
N ILE A 62 -3.33 4.32 -3.61
CA ILE A 62 -1.88 4.32 -3.34
C ILE A 62 -1.59 4.62 -1.87
N SER A 63 -2.41 5.44 -1.21
CA SER A 63 -2.26 5.74 0.22
C SER A 63 -2.50 4.50 1.09
N ASP A 64 -3.38 3.58 0.68
CA ASP A 64 -3.55 2.30 1.37
C ASP A 64 -2.28 1.45 1.30
N LEU A 65 -1.60 1.48 0.15
CA LEU A 65 -0.33 0.77 -0.04
C LEU A 65 0.80 1.42 0.77
N GLU A 66 0.88 2.75 0.76
CA GLU A 66 1.83 3.52 1.56
C GLU A 66 1.70 3.17 3.05
N TYR A 67 0.47 3.23 3.58
CA TYR A 67 0.19 2.87 4.97
C TYR A 67 0.62 1.43 5.31
N ALA A 68 0.37 0.48 4.41
CA ALA A 68 0.78 -0.91 4.64
C ALA A 68 2.31 -1.09 4.67
N VAL A 69 3.03 -0.35 3.82
CA VAL A 69 4.50 -0.38 3.76
C VAL A 69 5.10 0.30 5.00
N GLU A 70 4.60 1.47 5.39
CA GLU A 70 5.04 2.18 6.59
C GLU A 70 4.78 1.36 7.86
N LYS A 71 3.57 0.80 7.99
CA LYS A 71 3.22 -0.03 9.14
C LYS A 71 4.09 -1.27 9.25
N TYR A 72 4.48 -1.88 8.13
CA TYR A 72 5.42 -2.99 8.14
C TYR A 72 6.78 -2.53 8.69
N GLU A 73 7.33 -1.42 8.20
CA GLU A 73 8.58 -0.89 8.72
C GLU A 73 8.51 -0.57 10.22
N ASP A 74 7.46 0.10 10.70
CA ASP A 74 7.30 0.41 12.12
C ASP A 74 7.21 -0.84 13.00
N VAL A 75 6.39 -1.83 12.60
CA VAL A 75 6.21 -3.07 13.38
C VAL A 75 7.49 -3.90 13.38
N TRP A 76 8.22 -3.99 12.28
CA TRP A 76 9.42 -4.84 12.21
C TRP A 76 10.67 -4.15 12.73
N ARG A 77 10.76 -2.83 12.66
CA ARG A 77 11.84 -2.06 13.29
C ARG A 77 11.68 -2.02 14.81
N THR A 78 10.44 -1.97 15.30
CA THR A 78 10.14 -1.96 16.74
C THR A 78 10.07 -3.38 17.32
N GLY A 79 9.71 -4.38 16.53
CA GLY A 79 9.57 -5.78 16.96
C GLY A 79 10.87 -6.48 17.37
N ASP A 80 12.04 -5.94 16.99
CA ASP A 80 13.34 -6.38 17.52
C ASP A 80 13.69 -5.72 18.88
N GLN A 81 13.01 -4.61 19.23
CA GLN A 81 13.25 -3.84 20.46
C GLN A 81 12.10 -3.88 21.48
N ASP A 82 10.92 -4.41 21.13
CA ASP A 82 9.71 -4.31 21.96
C ASP A 82 8.98 -5.66 22.13
N MET A 83 9.66 -6.63 22.74
CA MET A 83 8.98 -7.59 23.64
C MET A 83 8.95 -7.06 25.08
N THR A 84 8.95 -5.74 25.27
CA THR A 84 8.85 -5.11 26.59
C THR A 84 8.07 -3.81 26.50
N VAL A 85 6.74 -3.90 26.43
CA VAL A 85 5.79 -3.22 27.34
C VAL A 85 4.39 -3.35 26.74
N THR A 86 3.72 -4.44 27.10
CA THR A 86 2.27 -4.52 27.10
C THR A 86 1.75 -3.39 28.00
N ARG A 87 1.17 -2.33 27.42
CA ARG A 87 0.24 -1.47 28.17
C ARG A 87 -1.19 -1.78 27.72
N PRO A 88 -2.09 -2.16 28.65
CA PRO A 88 -3.49 -2.28 28.33
C PRO A 88 -4.04 -0.86 28.11
N ARG A 89 -4.52 -0.59 26.90
CA ARG A 89 -5.25 0.65 26.59
C ARG A 89 -6.74 0.42 26.82
N ASP A 90 -7.13 0.44 28.08
CA ASP A 90 -8.50 0.73 28.49
C ASP A 90 -8.70 2.25 28.49
N PHE A 91 -9.39 2.82 27.50
CA PHE A 91 -10.36 3.92 27.67
C PHE A 91 -10.88 4.46 26.32
N ILE A 92 -12.21 4.34 26.14
CA ILE A 92 -13.14 5.35 25.57
C ILE A 92 -13.02 5.64 24.04
N ALA A 93 -14.08 5.76 23.23
CA ALA A 93 -15.47 6.20 23.44
C ALA A 93 -16.43 5.64 22.38
N ASP A 94 -17.70 5.67 22.75
CA ASP A 94 -18.91 5.39 21.98
C ASP A 94 -19.21 6.46 20.89
N LYS A 95 -19.87 6.01 19.79
CA LYS A 95 -20.71 6.72 18.78
C LYS A 95 -20.07 7.65 17.71
N ILE A 96 -20.37 7.39 16.42
CA ILE A 96 -21.50 7.94 15.64
C ILE A 96 -21.58 7.24 14.24
N PRO A 97 -22.78 6.98 13.68
CA PRO A 97 -22.97 6.31 12.39
C PRO A 97 -23.07 7.28 11.20
N ARG A 98 -22.66 6.84 9.99
CA ARG A 98 -22.97 7.37 8.63
C ARG A 98 -22.18 6.49 7.64
N GLY A 99 -22.76 5.72 6.72
CA GLY A 99 -23.77 6.10 5.74
C GLY A 99 -23.07 6.69 4.51
N GLN A 100 -22.85 5.87 3.47
CA GLN A 100 -23.18 6.14 2.06
C GLN A 100 -22.45 5.20 1.10
N ALA A 101 -23.25 4.66 0.17
CA ALA A 101 -22.88 3.88 -0.98
C ALA A 101 -21.90 4.64 -1.89
N TYR A 102 -21.00 3.90 -2.54
CA TYR A 102 -20.46 4.31 -3.82
C TYR A 102 -20.57 3.11 -4.78
N GLU A 103 -21.33 3.33 -5.84
CA GLU A 103 -21.34 2.50 -7.04
C GLU A 103 -19.92 2.44 -7.59
N GLN A 104 -19.39 1.24 -7.78
CA GLN A 104 -18.25 1.01 -8.66
C GLN A 104 -18.77 0.37 -9.94
N GLU A 105 -19.56 1.14 -10.67
CA GLU A 105 -19.94 0.79 -12.04
C GLU A 105 -18.91 1.37 -13.02
N LEU A 106 -18.37 0.46 -13.83
CA LEU A 106 -18.01 0.66 -15.24
C LEU A 106 -16.96 1.73 -15.56
N CYS A 107 -15.69 1.33 -15.59
CA CYS A 107 -14.69 2.05 -16.39
C CYS A 107 -13.71 1.08 -17.06
N CYS A 108 -14.20 0.36 -18.07
CA CYS A 108 -13.43 -0.22 -19.18
C CYS A 108 -14.38 -0.59 -20.34
N GLN A 109 -15.10 0.38 -20.92
CA GLN A 109 -15.55 0.26 -22.31
C GLN A 109 -14.55 1.07 -23.15
N GLY A 110 -13.86 0.37 -24.06
CA GLY A 110 -12.82 0.97 -24.90
C GLY A 110 -13.39 2.02 -25.85
N PRO A 111 -12.53 2.85 -26.48
CA PRO A 111 -12.98 3.65 -27.60
C PRO A 111 -13.23 2.70 -28.77
N GLY A 112 -14.50 2.50 -29.10
CA GLY A 112 -14.91 2.04 -30.42
C GLY A 112 -14.88 3.24 -31.37
N LEU A 113 -13.96 3.21 -32.32
CA LEU A 113 -14.09 3.65 -33.72
C LEU A 113 -12.75 3.41 -34.43
#